data_AF-A0A2I7YUI9-F1
#
_entry.id   AF-A0A2I7YUI9-F1
#
_cell.length_a   1.000
_cell.length_b   1.000
_cell.length_c   1.000
_cell.angle_alpha   90.00
_cell.angle_beta   90.00
_cell.angle_gamma   90.00
#
_symmetry.space_group_name_H-M   'P 1'
#
loop_
_entity.id
_entity.type
_entity.pdbx_description
1 polymer ?
#
loop_
_entity_poly.entity_id
_entity_poly.type
_entity_poly.pdbx_seq_one_letter_code
_entity_poly.pdbx_strand_id
1 'polypeptide(L)'
;MKNRLTALFLAGILTTGVAIAVPSQSSFSPQQVKDIQSIVYDYLVNHPEVLVEASQTLQKQTEAQQQENAKKAIKENAKQLFNDPASPVVGNPQGNVTLVEFFDYQCGHCKAMNSVIQAIVKRNKN
;
A
#
# COMPACT_ATOMS: atom_id res chain seq x y z
N MET A 1 46.57 21.46 -75.50
CA MET A 1 46.67 22.40 -74.35
C MET A 1 45.37 23.17 -74.20
N LYS A 2 44.84 23.18 -72.97
CA LYS A 2 43.72 23.98 -72.42
C LYS A 2 42.28 23.50 -72.72
N ASN A 3 41.74 22.81 -71.71
CA ASN A 3 40.35 22.42 -71.49
C ASN A 3 39.34 23.56 -71.72
N ARG A 4 38.20 23.24 -72.34
CA ARG A 4 36.99 24.06 -72.31
C ARG A 4 35.95 23.40 -71.39
N LEU A 5 35.39 24.24 -70.53
CA LEU A 5 34.31 23.93 -69.60
C LEU A 5 33.04 23.51 -70.35
N THR A 6 32.36 22.49 -69.85
CA THR A 6 30.93 22.32 -70.06
C THR A 6 30.29 21.89 -68.72
N ALA A 7 29.46 22.77 -68.19
CA ALA A 7 28.77 22.64 -66.92
C ALA A 7 27.76 21.48 -66.96
N LEU A 8 27.84 20.55 -66.00
CA LEU A 8 26.74 19.65 -65.68
C LEU A 8 25.88 20.29 -64.59
N PHE A 9 24.61 20.54 -64.93
CA PHE A 9 23.56 20.94 -64.00
C PHE A 9 23.35 19.86 -62.92
N LEU A 10 23.63 20.18 -61.65
CA LEU A 10 23.12 19.42 -60.51
C LEU A 10 21.64 19.82 -60.32
N ALA A 11 20.73 18.94 -60.74
CA ALA A 11 19.34 19.01 -60.31
C ALA A 11 19.25 18.49 -58.86
N GLY A 12 19.36 19.41 -57.89
CA GLY A 12 19.11 19.12 -56.49
C GLY A 12 17.62 18.87 -56.26
N ILE A 13 17.22 17.60 -56.09
CA ILE A 13 15.89 17.24 -55.61
C ILE A 13 15.85 17.59 -54.13
N LEU A 14 15.24 18.74 -53.80
CA LEU A 14 14.83 19.06 -52.43
C LEU A 14 13.71 18.09 -52.03
N THR A 15 14.04 17.01 -51.34
CA THR A 15 13.06 16.23 -50.59
C THR A 15 12.65 17.02 -49.35
N THR A 16 11.57 17.80 -49.46
CA THR A 16 10.92 18.41 -48.31
C THR A 16 10.33 17.30 -47.43
N GLY A 17 11.01 17.00 -46.32
CA GLY A 17 10.48 16.11 -45.30
C GLY A 17 9.24 16.74 -44.67
N VAL A 18 8.05 16.26 -45.05
CA VAL A 18 6.79 16.62 -44.37
C VAL A 18 6.81 15.91 -43.01
N ALA A 19 7.11 16.65 -41.95
CA ALA A 19 6.89 16.19 -40.60
C ALA A 19 5.38 16.10 -40.37
N ILE A 20 4.83 14.88 -40.44
CA ILE A 20 3.44 14.62 -40.06
C ILE A 20 3.39 14.70 -38.53
N ALA A 21 2.89 15.82 -38.00
CA ALA A 21 2.59 15.95 -36.59
C ALA A 21 1.44 14.98 -36.26
N VAL A 22 1.77 13.85 -35.64
CA VAL A 22 0.76 12.95 -35.06
C VAL A 22 0.14 13.68 -33.87
N PRO A 23 -1.17 13.96 -33.87
CA PRO A 23 -1.80 14.59 -32.71
C PRO A 23 -1.74 13.61 -31.53
N SER A 24 -1.00 13.98 -30.48
CA SER A 24 -1.06 13.30 -29.18
C SER A 24 -2.42 13.58 -28.55
N GLN A 25 -3.39 12.68 -28.75
CA GLN A 25 -4.63 12.67 -28.00
C GLN A 25 -4.31 12.22 -26.56
N SER A 26 -4.22 13.19 -25.65
CA SER A 26 -3.94 12.97 -24.22
C SER A 26 -5.19 12.79 -23.37
N SER A 27 -6.38 12.72 -23.97
CA SER A 27 -7.65 12.58 -23.26
C SER A 27 -8.61 11.59 -23.92
N PHE A 28 -9.31 10.83 -23.08
CA PHE A 28 -10.37 9.92 -23.51
C PHE A 28 -11.67 10.68 -23.79
N SER A 29 -12.41 10.26 -24.81
CA SER A 29 -13.77 10.73 -25.05
C SER A 29 -14.74 10.26 -23.94
N PRO A 30 -15.90 10.92 -23.76
CA PRO A 30 -16.88 10.51 -22.75
C PRO A 30 -17.33 9.05 -22.88
N GLN A 31 -17.48 8.54 -24.11
CA GLN A 31 -17.85 7.15 -24.35
C GLN A 31 -16.73 6.19 -23.90
N GLN A 32 -15.48 6.49 -24.26
CA GLN A 32 -14.34 5.68 -23.82
C GLN A 32 -14.19 5.65 -22.29
N VAL A 33 -14.44 6.77 -21.60
CA VAL A 33 -14.45 6.79 -20.13
C VAL A 33 -15.50 5.84 -19.58
N LYS A 34 -16.71 5.83 -20.15
CA LYS A 34 -17.78 4.92 -19.75
C LYS A 34 -17.41 3.45 -19.99
N ASP A 35 -16.80 3.16 -21.13
CA ASP A 35 -16.36 1.81 -21.46
C ASP A 35 -15.24 1.34 -20.51
N ILE A 36 -14.26 2.20 -20.21
CA ILE A 36 -13.20 1.94 -19.24
C ILE A 36 -13.78 1.66 -17.85
N GLN A 37 -14.76 2.45 -17.40
CA GLN A 37 -15.41 2.23 -16.10
C GLN A 37 -16.09 0.86 -16.04
N SER A 38 -16.79 0.44 -17.11
CA SER A 38 -17.39 -0.89 -17.19
C SER A 38 -16.32 -1.98 -17.14
N ILE A 39 -15.25 -1.85 -17.93
CA ILE A 39 -14.15 -2.82 -17.97
C ILE A 39 -13.50 -2.98 -16.59
N VAL A 40 -13.20 -1.87 -15.91
CA VAL A 40 -12.56 -1.91 -14.59
C VAL A 40 -13.50 -2.54 -13.56
N TYR A 41 -14.79 -2.19 -13.57
CA TYR A 41 -15.79 -2.78 -12.70
C TYR A 41 -15.88 -4.30 -12.93
N ASP A 42 -16.07 -4.71 -14.19
CA ASP A 42 -16.19 -6.12 -14.57
C ASP A 42 -14.92 -6.90 -14.20
N TYR A 43 -13.74 -6.31 -14.41
CA TYR A 43 -12.48 -6.93 -14.02
C TYR A 43 -12.40 -7.11 -12.49
N LEU A 44 -12.66 -6.08 -11.69
CA LEU A 44 -12.56 -6.17 -10.23
C LEU A 44 -13.57 -7.15 -9.62
N VAL A 45 -14.79 -7.24 -10.18
CA VAL A 45 -15.82 -8.19 -9.71
C VAL A 45 -15.49 -9.63 -10.11
N ASN A 46 -14.92 -9.85 -11.30
CA ASN A 46 -14.49 -11.19 -11.73
C ASN A 46 -13.10 -11.59 -11.19
N HIS A 47 -12.35 -10.64 -10.63
CA HIS A 47 -11.00 -10.83 -10.06
C HIS A 47 -10.83 -10.15 -8.69
N PRO A 48 -11.65 -10.49 -7.67
CA PRO A 48 -11.60 -9.86 -6.34
C PRO A 48 -10.25 -10.05 -5.61
N GLU A 49 -9.47 -11.06 -5.98
CA GLU A 49 -8.11 -11.31 -5.49
C GLU A 49 -7.17 -10.12 -5.67
N VAL A 50 -7.37 -9.32 -6.72
CA VAL A 50 -6.55 -8.12 -7.00
C VAL A 50 -6.68 -7.09 -5.88
N LEU A 51 -7.87 -6.97 -5.27
CA LEU A 51 -8.08 -6.06 -4.14
C LEU A 51 -7.37 -6.57 -2.87
N VAL A 52 -7.40 -7.88 -2.65
CA VAL A 52 -6.70 -8.52 -1.53
C VAL A 52 -5.19 -8.34 -1.69
N GLU A 53 -4.64 -8.62 -2.87
CA GLU A 53 -3.23 -8.47 -3.18
C GLU A 53 -2.77 -7.01 -3.06
N ALA A 54 -3.57 -6.06 -3.56
CA ALA A 54 -3.28 -4.64 -3.42
C ALA A 54 -3.22 -4.21 -1.94
N SER A 55 -4.17 -4.67 -1.13
CA SER A 55 -4.20 -4.41 0.32
C SER A 55 -2.99 -5.01 1.03
N GLN A 56 -2.66 -6.27 0.75
CA GLN A 56 -1.50 -6.95 1.32
C GLN A 56 -0.18 -6.28 0.90
N THR A 57 -0.09 -5.84 -0.36
CA THR A 57 1.07 -5.10 -0.86
C THR A 57 1.25 -3.79 -0.12
N LEU A 58 0.16 -3.02 0.05
CA LEU A 58 0.20 -1.77 0.82
C LEU A 58 0.56 -2.02 2.29
N GLN A 59 0.01 -3.07 2.90
CA GLN A 59 0.35 -3.44 4.27
C GLN A 59 1.85 -3.72 4.37
N LYS A 60 2.40 -4.57 3.52
CA LYS A 60 3.83 -4.91 3.48
C LYS A 60 4.73 -3.70 3.27
N GLN A 61 4.34 -2.78 2.39
CA GLN A 61 5.08 -1.54 2.15
C GLN A 61 5.09 -0.61 3.37
N THR A 62 4.03 -0.65 4.19
CA THR A 62 3.87 0.25 5.33
C THR A 62 4.20 -0.39 6.68
N GLU A 63 4.45 -1.70 6.75
CA GLU A 63 4.71 -2.47 7.99
C GLU A 63 5.75 -1.82 8.90
N ALA A 64 6.92 -1.46 8.37
CA ALA A 64 7.99 -0.85 9.17
C ALA A 64 7.55 0.49 9.77
N GLN A 65 6.87 1.33 8.98
CA GLN A 65 6.34 2.61 9.46
C GLN A 65 5.24 2.41 10.50
N GLN A 66 4.36 1.42 10.30
CA GLN A 66 3.32 1.08 11.26
C GLN A 66 3.93 0.62 12.60
N GLN A 67 4.99 -0.18 12.57
CA GLN A 67 5.69 -0.61 13.78
C GLN A 67 6.33 0.57 14.53
N GLU A 68 6.99 1.49 13.83
CA GLU A 68 7.57 2.68 14.46
C GLU A 68 6.49 3.61 15.02
N ASN A 69 5.38 3.78 14.31
CA ASN A 69 4.23 4.53 14.81
C ASN A 69 3.63 3.88 16.07
N ALA A 70 3.51 2.54 16.09
CA ALA A 70 3.02 1.82 17.25
C ALA A 70 3.95 1.98 18.47
N LYS A 71 5.27 1.86 18.29
CA LYS A 71 6.26 2.10 19.36
C LYS A 71 6.16 3.53 19.90
N LYS A 72 6.02 4.52 19.00
CA LYS A 72 5.82 5.92 19.37
C LYS A 72 4.55 6.09 20.18
N ALA A 73 3.43 5.55 19.72
CA ALA A 73 2.14 5.62 20.41
C ALA A 73 2.19 4.97 21.80
N ILE A 74 2.85 3.81 21.94
CA ILE A 74 3.06 3.16 23.24
C ILE A 74 3.86 4.07 24.17
N LYS A 75 4.95 4.69 23.69
CA LYS A 75 5.77 5.60 24.50
C LYS A 75 4.99 6.83 24.94
N GLU A 76 4.20 7.42 24.03
CA GLU A 76 3.39 8.61 24.31
C GLU A 76 2.23 8.33 25.27
N ASN A 77 1.72 7.10 25.31
CA ASN A 77 0.57 6.70 26.12
C ASN A 77 0.94 5.73 27.26
N ALA A 78 2.22 5.61 27.60
CA ALA A 78 2.71 4.58 28.53
C ALA A 78 2.03 4.66 29.90
N LYS A 79 1.74 5.86 30.40
CA LYS A 79 1.07 6.02 31.70
C LYS A 79 -0.35 5.46 31.67
N GLN A 80 -1.11 5.73 30.61
CA GLN A 80 -2.48 5.25 30.44
C GLN A 80 -2.51 3.73 30.20
N LEU A 81 -1.53 3.20 29.45
CA LEU A 81 -1.46 1.78 29.15
C LEU A 81 -1.07 0.93 30.37
N PHE A 82 -0.15 1.41 31.20
CA PHE A 82 0.46 0.56 32.25
C PHE A 82 0.07 0.96 33.68
N ASN A 83 -0.42 2.18 33.93
CA ASN A 83 -0.66 2.70 35.27
C ASN A 83 -2.07 3.29 35.45
N ASP A 84 -3.04 2.88 34.63
CA ASP A 84 -4.44 3.28 34.80
C ASP A 84 -5.09 2.47 35.94
N PRO A 85 -5.51 3.11 37.06
CA PRO A 85 -6.14 2.41 38.18
C PRO A 85 -7.49 1.78 37.85
N ALA A 86 -8.15 2.19 36.75
CA ALA A 86 -9.39 1.57 36.30
C ALA A 86 -9.18 0.27 35.51
N SER A 87 -7.94 0.01 35.07
CA SER A 87 -7.59 -1.18 34.28
C SER A 87 -7.27 -2.38 35.19
N PRO A 88 -7.98 -3.53 35.07
CA PRO A 88 -7.71 -4.70 35.89
C PRO A 88 -6.33 -5.32 35.60
N VAL A 89 -5.63 -5.72 36.66
CA VAL A 89 -4.35 -6.45 36.56
C VAL A 89 -4.58 -7.92 36.91
N VAL A 90 -4.10 -8.82 36.05
CA VAL A 90 -4.16 -10.27 36.23
C VAL A 90 -2.73 -10.82 36.20
N GLY A 91 -2.39 -11.70 37.15
CA GLY A 91 -1.04 -12.28 37.27
C GLY A 91 -0.18 -11.61 38.32
N ASN A 92 1.15 -11.56 38.11
CA ASN A 92 2.07 -10.90 39.03
C ASN A 92 2.20 -9.40 38.72
N PRO A 93 1.74 -8.49 39.60
CA PRO A 93 1.88 -7.05 39.37
C PRO A 93 3.33 -6.55 39.48
N GLN A 94 4.25 -7.36 40.01
CA GLN A 94 5.69 -7.08 40.05
C GLN A 94 6.47 -7.82 38.95
N GLY A 95 5.77 -8.27 37.90
CA GLY A 95 6.37 -8.99 36.80
C GLY A 95 7.42 -8.20 36.03
N ASN A 96 8.42 -8.91 35.49
CA ASN A 96 9.46 -8.30 34.64
C ASN A 96 8.93 -7.84 33.27
N VAL A 97 7.75 -8.32 32.86
CA VAL A 97 7.10 -8.01 31.58
C VAL A 97 5.62 -7.76 31.81
N THR A 98 5.12 -6.63 31.31
CA THR A 98 3.70 -6.29 31.32
C THR A 98 3.10 -6.47 29.93
N LEU A 99 1.99 -7.21 29.84
CA LEU A 99 1.16 -7.30 28.65
C LEU A 99 -0.13 -6.51 28.88
N VAL A 100 -0.48 -5.64 27.93
CA VAL A 100 -1.76 -4.94 27.91
C VAL A 100 -2.62 -5.57 26.83
N GLU A 101 -3.74 -6.18 27.21
CA GLU A 101 -4.66 -6.84 26.29
C GLU A 101 -5.87 -5.93 26.00
N PHE A 102 -6.00 -5.52 24.74
CA PHE A 102 -7.22 -4.90 24.25
C PHE A 102 -8.15 -5.99 23.73
N PHE A 103 -9.28 -6.18 24.39
CA PHE A 103 -10.26 -7.19 24.01
C PHE A 103 -11.68 -6.65 24.07
N ASP A 104 -12.58 -7.34 23.36
CA ASP A 104 -14.01 -7.07 23.38
C ASP A 104 -14.74 -8.35 23.84
N TYR A 105 -15.67 -8.22 24.79
CA TYR A 105 -16.50 -9.32 25.27
C TYR A 105 -17.40 -9.94 24.20
N GLN A 106 -17.66 -9.25 23.08
CA GLN A 106 -18.41 -9.79 21.95
C GLN A 106 -17.52 -10.46 20.90
N CYS A 107 -16.20 -10.30 20.99
CA CYS A 107 -15.27 -10.92 20.06
C CYS A 107 -15.10 -12.42 20.39
N GLY A 108 -15.59 -13.29 19.51
CA GLY A 108 -15.45 -14.74 19.65
C GLY A 108 -13.99 -15.21 19.73
N HIS A 109 -13.09 -14.54 19.02
CA HIS A 109 -11.66 -14.83 19.09
C HIS A 109 -11.06 -14.44 20.45
N CYS A 110 -11.42 -13.28 21.01
CA CYS A 110 -11.00 -12.87 22.35
C CYS A 110 -11.47 -13.88 23.41
N LYS A 111 -12.71 -14.38 23.31
CA LYS A 111 -13.22 -15.43 24.22
C LYS A 111 -12.37 -16.71 24.15
N ALA A 112 -12.00 -17.14 22.94
CA ALA A 112 -11.13 -18.30 22.77
C ALA A 112 -9.73 -18.05 23.37
N MET A 113 -9.16 -16.86 23.12
CA MET A 113 -7.83 -16.46 23.58
C MET A 113 -7.72 -16.31 25.10
N ASN A 114 -8.81 -16.00 25.81
CA ASN A 114 -8.79 -15.90 27.27
C ASN A 114 -8.18 -17.13 27.94
N SER A 115 -8.51 -18.34 27.46
CA SER A 115 -7.92 -19.59 27.99
C SER A 115 -6.39 -19.66 27.83
N VAL A 116 -5.88 -19.14 26.71
CA VAL A 116 -4.45 -19.09 26.39
C VAL A 116 -3.73 -18.08 27.28
N ILE A 117 -4.30 -16.87 27.43
CA ILE A 117 -3.76 -15.82 28.29
C ILE A 117 -3.69 -16.30 29.75
N GLN A 118 -4.77 -16.90 30.26
CA GLN A 118 -4.82 -17.48 31.60
C GLN A 118 -3.77 -18.59 31.79
N ALA A 119 -3.53 -19.42 30.76
CA ALA A 119 -2.48 -20.44 30.81
C ALA A 119 -1.06 -19.85 30.81
N ILE A 120 -0.83 -18.73 30.11
CA ILE A 120 0.46 -18.01 30.15
C ILE A 120 0.69 -17.43 31.55
N VAL A 121 -0.30 -16.72 32.10
CA VAL A 121 -0.22 -16.13 33.45
C VAL A 121 0.02 -17.21 34.51
N LYS A 122 -0.67 -18.35 34.44
CA LYS A 122 -0.47 -19.45 35.41
C LYS A 122 0.92 -20.08 35.33
N ARG A 123 1.48 -20.20 34.12
CA ARG A 123 2.80 -20.81 33.89
C ARG A 123 3.94 -19.86 34.25
N ASN A 124 3.74 -18.55 34.12
CA ASN A 124 4.76 -17.55 34.35
C ASN A 124 4.44 -16.72 35.61
N LYS A 125 5.08 -17.08 36.72
CA LYS A 125 4.90 -16.41 38.02
C LYS A 125 5.86 -15.24 38.25
N ASN A 126 6.78 -15.00 37.31
CA ASN A 126 7.74 -13.91 37.43
C ASN A 126 7.06 -12.57 37.46
#